data_AF-A0A956J873-F1
#
_entry.id   AF-A0A956J873-F1
#
_cell.length_a   1.000
_cell.length_b   1.000
_cell.length_c   1.000
_cell.angle_alpha   90.00
_cell.angle_beta   90.00
_cell.angle_gamma   90.00
#
_symmetry.space_group_name_H-M   'P 1'
#
loop_
_entity.id
_entity.type
_entity.pdbx_description
1 polymer ?
#
loop_
_entity_poly.entity_id
_entity_poly.type
_entity_poly.pdbx_seq_one_letter_code
_entity_poly.pdbx_strand_id
1 'polypeptide(L)'
;MAARGLASWLLGSGLLGVVLVSTTASAAPIELVEQRGQYLLFDDVDGSVEGADWFSRDGFLAGYAQVEAGLLAVHPDDSQFIVVYTTWTLPAGIGAFFQSVANDVQGIGFAHIAAEDPVIPAEFFDDTPDSQVQGMLHMNRWTQYLGSDDGGVDEGVISLIFGQELGHAWGSFVYFDQGMGAGWETTMLGRANAHWSFYLDSGGSPMQGHPWADNGDGTFTASKPEVFLYSDLDLYLMGLLPADEVAPWFLLEDPSSCVDAASGDGVCAPPDAFRFEADTYTIDATRRDITIDDVLAVEGLRVPAWPDAPDEFDVSFVLVKRPDEVLSYDELAALDVIIERTIELFELQTRGLGRVVNRTVGTPPLPPDDTGGDETVDGSGGTADATGDAEGSGDGGSTAAGDDDGGGCGCRAEGSGPGQRLPWLLALLALRPRRSRVA
;
A
#
# COMPACT_ATOMS: atom_id res chain seq x y z
N MET A 1 46.77 -36.72 62.99
CA MET A 1 48.21 -36.51 62.68
C MET A 1 48.25 -35.80 61.33
N ALA A 2 48.25 -34.48 61.19
CA ALA A 2 49.19 -33.45 61.66
C ALA A 2 50.63 -33.62 61.13
N ALA A 3 50.94 -32.94 60.01
CA ALA A 3 52.22 -32.28 59.66
C ALA A 3 52.07 -31.73 58.22
N ARG A 4 51.84 -30.43 57.96
CA ARG A 4 52.73 -29.25 57.95
C ARG A 4 53.92 -29.31 56.97
N GLY A 5 53.92 -28.33 56.06
CA GLY A 5 55.04 -27.82 55.24
C GLY A 5 54.61 -27.64 53.79
N LEU A 6 54.84 -26.55 53.06
CA LEU A 6 55.55 -25.29 53.24
C LEU A 6 55.02 -24.32 52.17
N ALA A 7 55.10 -23.02 52.43
CA ALA A 7 54.62 -21.94 51.57
C ALA A 7 55.41 -21.79 50.25
N SER A 8 54.71 -21.35 49.20
CA SER A 8 55.28 -20.53 48.12
C SER A 8 54.22 -19.54 47.65
N TRP A 9 54.50 -18.27 47.89
CA TRP A 9 53.78 -17.13 47.32
C TRP A 9 54.23 -16.94 45.87
N LEU A 10 53.31 -16.98 44.92
CA LEU A 10 53.50 -16.46 43.57
C LEU A 10 52.38 -15.46 43.30
N LEU A 11 52.75 -14.18 43.33
CA LEU A 11 51.97 -13.07 42.79
C LEU A 11 51.84 -13.27 41.29
N GLY A 12 50.71 -13.83 40.85
CA GLY A 12 50.29 -13.82 39.46
C GLY A 12 49.55 -12.53 39.16
N SER A 13 50.24 -11.57 38.54
CA SER A 13 49.64 -10.36 37.99
C SER A 13 48.58 -10.72 36.97
N GLY A 14 47.30 -10.54 37.33
CA GLY A 14 46.20 -10.62 36.39
C GLY A 14 46.25 -9.41 35.45
N LEU A 15 46.76 -9.61 34.23
CA LEU A 15 46.40 -8.74 33.12
C LEU A 15 44.97 -9.13 32.71
N LEU A 16 43.99 -8.36 33.17
CA LEU A 16 42.69 -8.28 32.53
C LEU A 16 42.93 -7.60 31.17
N GLY A 17 43.12 -8.39 30.13
CA GLY A 17 43.09 -7.90 28.76
C GLY A 17 41.66 -7.47 28.45
N VAL A 18 41.38 -6.17 28.57
CA VAL A 18 40.18 -5.58 27.99
C VAL A 18 40.34 -5.70 26.47
N VAL A 19 39.70 -6.71 25.90
CA VAL A 19 39.49 -6.76 24.45
C VAL A 19 38.44 -5.70 24.17
N LEU A 20 38.90 -4.51 23.78
CA LEU A 20 38.06 -3.53 23.10
C LEU A 20 37.71 -4.14 21.75
N VAL A 21 36.58 -4.84 21.69
CA VAL A 21 35.93 -5.12 20.41
C VAL A 21 35.47 -3.76 19.91
N SER A 22 36.21 -3.19 18.97
CA SER A 22 35.71 -2.07 18.17
C SER A 22 34.54 -2.61 17.35
N THR A 23 33.34 -2.59 17.93
CA THR A 23 32.12 -2.62 17.14
C THR A 23 32.08 -1.29 16.42
N THR A 24 32.59 -1.26 15.18
CA THR A 24 32.12 -0.26 14.24
C THR A 24 30.63 -0.51 14.12
N ALA A 25 29.81 0.29 14.80
CA ALA A 25 28.40 0.39 14.46
C ALA A 25 28.40 0.77 12.98
N SER A 26 27.99 -0.18 12.13
CA SER A 26 27.60 0.20 10.78
C SER A 26 26.48 1.21 10.97
N ALA A 27 26.53 2.33 10.24
CA ALA A 27 25.36 3.17 10.05
C ALA A 27 24.17 2.25 9.71
N ALA A 28 22.99 2.56 10.25
CA ALA A 28 21.79 1.90 9.78
C ALA A 28 21.66 2.18 8.27
N PRO A 29 21.23 1.21 7.45
CA PRO A 29 21.17 1.40 5.98
C PRO A 29 20.25 2.55 5.56
N ILE A 30 19.30 2.91 6.43
CA ILE A 30 18.66 4.22 6.43
C ILE A 30 18.99 5.02 7.69
N GLU A 31 19.13 6.35 7.57
CA GLU A 31 19.42 7.25 8.70
C GLU A 31 18.39 8.37 8.82
N LEU A 32 17.96 8.68 10.05
CA LEU A 32 17.03 9.77 10.30
C LEU A 32 17.66 11.11 9.95
N VAL A 33 16.99 11.87 9.09
CA VAL A 33 17.35 13.26 8.74
C VAL A 33 16.68 14.22 9.72
N GLU A 34 15.35 14.18 9.78
CA GLU A 34 14.55 14.98 10.71
C GLU A 34 13.16 14.39 10.94
N GLN A 35 12.53 14.79 12.04
CA GLN A 35 11.10 14.56 12.27
C GLN A 35 10.29 15.76 11.77
N ARG A 36 9.26 15.49 10.97
CA ARG A 36 8.34 16.47 10.39
C ARG A 36 7.04 16.55 11.21
N GLY A 37 6.04 17.25 10.69
CA GLY A 37 4.73 17.35 11.34
C GLY A 37 4.05 15.99 11.43
N GLN A 38 4.03 15.26 10.30
CA GLN A 38 3.27 14.02 10.16
C GLN A 38 4.12 12.76 9.96
N TYR A 39 5.42 12.89 9.67
CA TYR A 39 6.27 11.75 9.29
C TYR A 39 7.72 11.92 9.75
N LEU A 40 8.48 10.84 9.65
CA LEU A 40 9.95 10.83 9.80
C LEU A 40 10.62 10.80 8.43
N LEU A 41 11.60 11.68 8.20
CA LEU A 41 12.39 11.71 6.97
C LEU A 41 13.70 10.92 7.16
N PHE A 42 13.95 9.96 6.28
CA PHE A 42 15.16 9.14 6.27
C PHE A 42 15.95 9.26 4.97
N ASP A 43 17.26 9.16 5.07
CA ASP A 43 18.18 8.95 3.95
C ASP A 43 18.41 7.44 3.72
N ASP A 44 18.28 6.95 2.49
CA ASP A 44 18.68 5.59 2.09
C ASP A 44 20.19 5.53 1.77
N VAL A 45 21.01 5.54 2.83
CA VAL A 45 22.45 5.81 2.79
C VAL A 45 23.21 4.89 1.82
N ASP A 46 22.85 3.61 1.78
CA ASP A 46 23.53 2.61 0.93
C ASP A 46 22.68 2.12 -0.26
N GLY A 47 21.47 2.67 -0.44
CA GLY A 47 20.56 2.30 -1.52
C GLY A 47 19.86 0.95 -1.31
N SER A 48 19.81 0.46 -0.07
CA SER A 48 19.23 -0.85 0.27
C SER A 48 17.71 -0.87 0.18
N VAL A 49 17.03 0.28 0.33
CA VAL A 49 15.58 0.39 0.13
C VAL A 49 15.26 0.61 -1.35
N GLU A 50 15.92 1.56 -2.01
CA GLU A 50 15.73 1.82 -3.44
C GLU A 50 16.08 0.59 -4.29
N GLY A 51 17.17 -0.11 -3.94
CA GLY A 51 17.70 -1.25 -4.65
C GLY A 51 17.10 -2.61 -4.26
N ALA A 52 16.13 -2.66 -3.35
CA ALA A 52 15.51 -3.91 -2.94
C ALA A 52 14.73 -4.59 -4.09
N ASP A 53 14.71 -5.92 -4.07
CA ASP A 53 13.91 -6.71 -5.00
C ASP A 53 12.46 -6.80 -4.52
N TRP A 54 11.66 -5.79 -4.89
CA TRP A 54 10.25 -5.71 -4.53
C TRP A 54 9.34 -6.71 -5.27
N PHE A 55 9.89 -7.60 -6.12
CA PHE A 55 9.10 -8.63 -6.81
C PHE A 55 9.05 -9.97 -6.07
N SER A 56 9.92 -10.17 -5.08
CA SER A 56 10.01 -11.42 -4.33
C SER A 56 9.79 -11.19 -2.85
N ARG A 57 9.25 -12.21 -2.16
CA ARG A 57 9.08 -12.17 -0.71
C ARG A 57 10.39 -11.90 0.03
N ASP A 58 11.46 -12.60 -0.34
CA ASP A 58 12.78 -12.43 0.27
C ASP A 58 13.35 -11.02 0.03
N GLY A 59 13.16 -10.49 -1.18
CA GLY A 59 13.60 -9.15 -1.52
C GLY A 59 12.80 -8.05 -0.82
N PHE A 60 11.47 -8.24 -0.71
CA PHE A 60 10.61 -7.40 0.14
C PHE A 60 11.10 -7.39 1.59
N LEU A 61 11.29 -8.58 2.21
CA LEU A 61 11.72 -8.68 3.60
C LEU A 61 13.10 -8.01 3.82
N ALA A 62 13.99 -8.10 2.83
CA ALA A 62 15.30 -7.45 2.90
C ALA A 62 15.19 -5.92 2.91
N GLY A 63 14.31 -5.33 2.08
CA GLY A 63 14.06 -3.89 2.05
C GLY A 63 13.27 -3.40 3.28
N TYR A 64 12.20 -4.12 3.63
CA TYR A 64 11.39 -3.89 4.84
C TYR A 64 12.25 -3.83 6.10
N ALA A 65 13.16 -4.79 6.28
CA ALA A 65 14.01 -4.86 7.47
C ALA A 65 14.88 -3.60 7.65
N GLN A 66 15.25 -2.91 6.56
CA GLN A 66 15.99 -1.64 6.67
C GLN A 66 15.08 -0.51 7.17
N VAL A 67 13.87 -0.43 6.63
CA VAL A 67 12.86 0.54 7.04
C VAL A 67 12.48 0.36 8.50
N GLU A 68 12.13 -0.86 8.90
CA GLU A 68 11.76 -1.17 10.29
C GLU A 68 12.93 -0.90 11.25
N ALA A 69 14.14 -1.37 10.93
CA ALA A 69 15.30 -1.12 11.80
C ALA A 69 15.63 0.37 11.95
N GLY A 70 15.50 1.15 10.87
CA GLY A 70 15.69 2.59 10.90
C GLY A 70 14.63 3.31 11.74
N LEU A 71 13.36 2.94 11.57
CA LEU A 71 12.25 3.44 12.39
C LEU A 71 12.47 3.13 13.88
N LEU A 72 12.68 1.86 14.22
CA LEU A 72 12.84 1.41 15.61
C LEU A 72 14.10 1.94 16.30
N ALA A 73 15.09 2.43 15.55
CA ALA A 73 16.26 3.10 16.11
C ALA A 73 15.93 4.48 16.71
N VAL A 74 14.85 5.13 16.26
CA VAL A 74 14.49 6.51 16.63
C VAL A 74 13.05 6.67 17.11
N HIS A 75 12.22 5.63 16.97
CA HIS A 75 10.80 5.61 17.27
C HIS A 75 10.45 4.36 18.10
N PRO A 76 9.50 4.43 19.05
CA PRO A 76 9.03 3.23 19.75
C PRO A 76 8.41 2.20 18.81
N ASP A 77 8.45 0.93 19.23
CA ASP A 77 7.71 -0.17 18.61
C ASP A 77 6.24 -0.14 19.06
N ASP A 78 5.48 0.81 18.52
CA ASP A 78 4.06 1.02 18.79
C ASP A 78 3.24 1.20 17.50
N SER A 79 3.78 0.72 16.38
CA SER A 79 3.16 0.80 15.06
C SER A 79 2.66 -0.57 14.62
N GLN A 80 1.40 -0.64 14.20
CA GLN A 80 0.84 -1.80 13.52
C GLN A 80 1.18 -1.78 12.02
N PHE A 81 1.28 -0.61 11.42
CA PHE A 81 1.65 -0.46 10.01
C PHE A 81 2.73 0.58 9.81
N ILE A 82 3.64 0.31 8.89
CA ILE A 82 4.61 1.29 8.39
C ILE A 82 4.20 1.71 6.99
N VAL A 83 3.97 3.01 6.79
CA VAL A 83 3.65 3.59 5.49
C VAL A 83 4.88 4.32 4.96
N VAL A 84 5.40 3.84 3.83
CA VAL A 84 6.62 4.34 3.21
C VAL A 84 6.30 5.10 1.94
N TYR A 85 6.64 6.38 1.91
CA TYR A 85 6.75 7.17 0.70
C TYR A 85 8.21 7.25 0.25
N THR A 86 8.46 7.39 -1.04
CA THR A 86 9.80 7.55 -1.60
C THR A 86 9.93 8.79 -2.48
N THR A 87 11.15 9.26 -2.71
CA THR A 87 11.43 10.30 -3.73
C THR A 87 11.66 9.72 -5.14
N TRP A 88 11.73 8.40 -5.24
CA TRP A 88 11.85 7.67 -6.50
C TRP A 88 10.60 6.85 -6.79
N THR A 89 10.41 6.52 -8.07
CA THR A 89 9.39 5.56 -8.50
C THR A 89 9.92 4.15 -8.31
N LEU A 90 9.08 3.25 -7.79
CA LEU A 90 9.34 1.81 -7.78
C LEU A 90 9.62 1.27 -9.20
N PRO A 91 10.30 0.11 -9.31
CA PRO A 91 10.57 -0.52 -10.59
C PRO A 91 9.33 -0.68 -11.46
N ALA A 92 9.48 -0.51 -12.77
CA ALA A 92 8.37 -0.64 -13.72
C ALA A 92 7.65 -1.99 -13.55
N GLY A 93 6.31 -1.92 -13.45
CA GLY A 93 5.47 -3.09 -13.18
C GLY A 93 5.10 -3.27 -11.71
N ILE A 94 5.63 -2.45 -10.81
CA ILE A 94 5.23 -2.39 -9.40
C ILE A 94 4.58 -1.03 -9.14
N GLY A 95 3.39 -1.05 -8.57
CA GLY A 95 2.69 0.15 -8.11
C GLY A 95 2.91 0.38 -6.63
N ALA A 96 2.07 1.18 -5.99
CA ALA A 96 1.94 1.06 -4.54
C ALA A 96 1.47 -0.36 -4.19
N PHE A 97 1.90 -0.86 -3.04
CA PHE A 97 1.54 -2.20 -2.57
C PHE A 97 1.52 -2.28 -1.04
N PHE A 98 0.72 -3.18 -0.51
CA PHE A 98 0.82 -3.68 0.86
C PHE A 98 1.42 -5.07 0.89
N GLN A 99 2.20 -5.33 1.94
CA GLN A 99 2.64 -6.66 2.26
C GLN A 99 2.57 -6.87 3.77
N SER A 100 1.95 -7.98 4.17
CA SER A 100 1.94 -8.39 5.57
C SER A 100 3.32 -8.89 6.03
N VAL A 101 3.67 -8.57 7.27
CA VAL A 101 4.77 -9.19 8.06
C VAL A 101 4.28 -9.94 9.32
N ALA A 102 3.04 -9.67 9.76
CA ALA A 102 2.21 -10.56 10.57
C ALA A 102 0.71 -10.37 10.25
N ASN A 103 -0.10 -11.41 10.49
CA ASN A 103 -1.55 -11.40 10.39
C ASN A 103 -2.13 -12.52 11.26
N ASP A 104 -2.88 -12.13 12.30
CA ASP A 104 -3.55 -13.03 13.22
C ASP A 104 -5.09 -13.05 13.09
N VAL A 105 -5.62 -12.50 11.99
CA VAL A 105 -7.06 -12.40 11.75
C VAL A 105 -7.54 -13.64 10.98
N GLN A 106 -8.60 -14.27 11.49
CA GLN A 106 -9.25 -15.42 10.84
C GLN A 106 -10.53 -15.00 10.13
N GLY A 107 -11.02 -15.83 9.20
CA GLY A 107 -12.28 -15.61 8.49
C GLY A 107 -12.22 -14.52 7.42
N ILE A 108 -11.01 -14.20 6.93
CA ILE A 108 -10.76 -13.15 5.93
C ILE A 108 -10.11 -13.68 4.64
N GLY A 109 -10.19 -14.99 4.36
CA GLY A 109 -9.67 -15.60 3.12
C GLY A 109 -8.17 -15.91 3.08
N PHE A 110 -7.37 -15.37 4.01
CA PHE A 110 -5.93 -15.62 4.09
C PHE A 110 -5.56 -17.11 4.24
N ALA A 111 -6.48 -17.96 4.73
CA ALA A 111 -6.27 -19.39 4.85
C ALA A 111 -6.09 -20.12 3.50
N HIS A 112 -6.51 -19.50 2.39
CA HIS A 112 -6.53 -20.13 1.07
C HIS A 112 -5.74 -19.33 0.02
N ILE A 113 -5.45 -18.06 0.28
CA ILE A 113 -4.88 -17.15 -0.73
C ILE A 113 -3.48 -17.52 -1.22
N ALA A 114 -2.69 -18.23 -0.42
CA ALA A 114 -1.33 -18.64 -0.80
C ALA A 114 -1.27 -19.52 -2.07
N ALA A 115 -2.38 -20.17 -2.44
CA ALA A 115 -2.46 -20.92 -3.69
C ALA A 115 -2.62 -19.99 -4.92
N GLU A 116 -3.12 -18.78 -4.71
CA GLU A 116 -3.46 -17.79 -5.73
C GLU A 116 -2.39 -16.69 -5.84
N ASP A 117 -1.72 -16.35 -4.74
CA ASP A 117 -0.62 -15.39 -4.69
C ASP A 117 0.66 -16.05 -4.14
N PRO A 118 1.70 -16.28 -4.98
CA PRO A 118 2.94 -16.93 -4.56
C PRO A 118 3.82 -16.07 -3.65
N VAL A 119 3.52 -14.77 -3.50
CA VAL A 119 4.22 -13.88 -2.56
C VAL A 119 3.66 -14.03 -1.14
N ILE A 120 2.39 -14.45 -1.02
CA ILE A 120 1.77 -14.77 0.27
C ILE A 120 2.07 -16.24 0.61
N PRO A 121 2.83 -16.53 1.68
CA PRO A 121 3.13 -17.90 2.05
C PRO A 121 1.88 -18.64 2.54
N ALA A 122 1.85 -19.96 2.36
CA ALA A 122 0.85 -20.81 3.00
C ALA A 122 1.14 -20.92 4.50
N GLU A 123 0.07 -20.94 5.32
CA GLU A 123 0.06 -20.90 6.79
C GLU A 123 -0.21 -19.49 7.38
N PHE A 124 -0.90 -19.47 8.53
CA PHE A 124 -1.27 -18.27 9.27
C PHE A 124 -0.01 -17.57 9.80
N PHE A 125 0.05 -16.26 9.62
CA PHE A 125 1.29 -15.60 9.29
C PHE A 125 1.77 -14.71 10.45
N ASP A 126 2.93 -14.99 11.01
CA ASP A 126 3.62 -14.13 12.00
C ASP A 126 5.13 -14.33 11.83
N ASP A 127 5.74 -13.52 10.95
CA ASP A 127 7.19 -13.48 10.73
C ASP A 127 7.88 -12.43 11.63
N THR A 128 7.12 -11.74 12.49
CA THR A 128 7.58 -10.61 13.32
C THR A 128 7.37 -10.85 14.81
N PRO A 129 7.89 -11.95 15.40
CA PRO A 129 7.56 -12.37 16.77
C PRO A 129 7.98 -11.38 17.87
N ASP A 130 8.81 -10.39 17.54
CA ASP A 130 9.34 -9.37 18.46
C ASP A 130 8.95 -7.93 18.07
N SER A 131 8.05 -7.74 17.08
CA SER A 131 7.62 -6.42 16.58
C SER A 131 6.08 -6.32 16.58
N GLN A 132 5.54 -5.13 16.82
CA GLN A 132 4.08 -4.91 16.73
C GLN A 132 3.60 -4.76 15.28
N VAL A 133 4.52 -4.63 14.33
CA VAL A 133 4.21 -4.37 12.94
C VAL A 133 3.55 -5.60 12.32
N GLN A 134 2.37 -5.38 11.74
CA GLN A 134 1.58 -6.34 10.98
C GLN A 134 1.84 -6.22 9.49
N GLY A 135 2.20 -5.04 8.98
CA GLY A 135 2.48 -4.88 7.56
C GLY A 135 3.17 -3.56 7.20
N MET A 136 3.67 -3.52 5.96
CA MET A 136 4.22 -2.31 5.35
C MET A 136 3.44 -1.97 4.09
N LEU A 137 3.10 -0.70 3.95
CA LEU A 137 2.59 -0.13 2.71
C LEU A 137 3.73 0.65 2.05
N HIS A 138 4.11 0.26 0.84
CA HIS A 138 4.99 1.07 0.03
C HIS A 138 4.14 1.93 -0.91
N MET A 139 3.97 3.21 -0.58
CA MET A 139 3.14 4.16 -1.31
C MET A 139 3.83 4.74 -2.55
N ASN A 140 4.99 4.23 -2.93
CA ASN A 140 5.73 4.66 -4.12
C ASN A 140 6.11 6.17 -4.03
N ARG A 141 6.37 6.82 -5.17
CA ARG A 141 6.81 8.21 -5.21
C ARG A 141 5.74 9.16 -4.65
N TRP A 142 6.09 9.93 -3.62
CA TRP A 142 5.14 10.81 -2.92
C TRP A 142 4.44 11.83 -3.81
N THR A 143 5.09 12.33 -4.86
CA THR A 143 4.51 13.34 -5.77
C THR A 143 3.33 12.81 -6.59
N GLN A 144 3.06 11.50 -6.60
CA GLN A 144 1.91 10.94 -7.32
C GLN A 144 0.56 11.27 -6.66
N TYR A 145 0.57 11.75 -5.42
CA TYR A 145 -0.61 12.13 -4.65
C TYR A 145 -0.93 13.63 -4.72
N LEU A 146 -0.14 14.40 -5.46
CA LEU A 146 -0.40 15.81 -5.70
C LEU A 146 -1.56 15.97 -6.69
N GLY A 147 -2.41 16.95 -6.41
CA GLY A 147 -3.51 17.32 -7.30
C GLY A 147 -3.04 18.22 -8.45
N SER A 148 -3.96 18.54 -9.35
CA SER A 148 -3.71 19.50 -10.44
C SER A 148 -3.61 20.95 -9.97
N ASP A 149 -4.16 21.25 -8.80
CA ASP A 149 -4.14 22.58 -8.21
C ASP A 149 -2.85 22.79 -7.40
N ASP A 150 -2.31 24.02 -7.42
CA ASP A 150 -1.07 24.36 -6.73
C ASP A 150 -1.21 24.16 -5.20
N GLY A 151 -0.34 23.33 -4.63
CA GLY A 151 -0.41 22.90 -3.23
C GLY A 151 -1.59 21.97 -2.89
N GLY A 152 -2.35 21.52 -3.88
CA GLY A 152 -3.48 20.59 -3.72
C GLY A 152 -3.06 19.12 -3.74
N VAL A 153 -3.99 18.26 -3.33
CA VAL A 153 -3.84 16.80 -3.33
C VAL A 153 -4.92 16.15 -4.19
N ASP A 154 -4.63 14.97 -4.73
CA ASP A 154 -5.60 14.19 -5.50
C ASP A 154 -6.33 13.21 -4.56
N GLU A 155 -7.52 13.60 -4.10
CA GLU A 155 -8.31 12.79 -3.17
C GLU A 155 -8.79 11.47 -3.78
N GLY A 156 -9.04 11.44 -5.10
CA GLY A 156 -9.41 10.23 -5.80
C GLY A 156 -8.27 9.22 -5.80
N VAL A 157 -7.05 9.68 -6.10
CA VAL A 157 -5.84 8.85 -6.06
C VAL A 157 -5.49 8.43 -4.63
N ILE A 158 -5.58 9.33 -3.64
CA ILE A 158 -5.31 8.99 -2.23
C ILE A 158 -6.31 7.94 -1.74
N SER A 159 -7.62 8.19 -1.89
CA SER A 159 -8.66 7.27 -1.42
C SER A 159 -8.59 5.92 -2.12
N LEU A 160 -8.28 5.89 -3.43
CA LEU A 160 -8.07 4.64 -4.14
C LEU A 160 -6.84 3.90 -3.61
N ILE A 161 -5.65 4.51 -3.67
CA ILE A 161 -4.40 3.77 -3.46
C ILE A 161 -4.17 3.49 -1.99
N PHE A 162 -4.28 4.48 -1.10
CA PHE A 162 -4.09 4.23 0.34
C PHE A 162 -5.18 3.32 0.89
N GLY A 163 -6.42 3.53 0.48
CA GLY A 163 -7.52 2.65 0.83
C GLY A 163 -7.27 1.21 0.37
N GLN A 164 -6.85 1.00 -0.88
CA GLN A 164 -6.60 -0.35 -1.39
C GLN A 164 -5.44 -1.02 -0.64
N GLU A 165 -4.32 -0.32 -0.48
CA GLU A 165 -3.14 -0.90 0.15
C GLU A 165 -3.38 -1.20 1.63
N LEU A 166 -3.98 -0.29 2.40
CA LEU A 166 -4.30 -0.60 3.80
C LEU A 166 -5.39 -1.68 3.90
N GLY A 167 -6.35 -1.66 2.97
CA GLY A 167 -7.44 -2.64 2.90
C GLY A 167 -6.98 -4.08 2.70
N HIS A 168 -5.85 -4.30 2.00
CA HIS A 168 -5.25 -5.64 1.84
C HIS A 168 -4.81 -6.30 3.15
N ALA A 169 -4.77 -5.59 4.27
CA ALA A 169 -4.61 -6.23 5.57
C ALA A 169 -5.79 -7.18 5.91
N TRP A 170 -6.96 -6.98 5.29
CA TRP A 170 -8.19 -7.72 5.59
C TRP A 170 -9.01 -8.18 4.38
N GLY A 171 -9.06 -7.38 3.31
CA GLY A 171 -10.10 -7.47 2.28
C GLY A 171 -9.67 -8.21 1.02
N SER A 172 -10.67 -8.62 0.23
CA SER A 172 -10.51 -9.17 -1.13
C SER A 172 -9.81 -10.51 -1.29
N PHE A 173 -9.95 -11.40 -0.30
CA PHE A 173 -9.44 -12.77 -0.39
C PHE A 173 -10.50 -13.85 -0.11
N VAL A 174 -11.72 -13.45 0.28
CA VAL A 174 -12.75 -14.40 0.72
C VAL A 174 -13.44 -15.12 -0.42
N TYR A 175 -13.77 -16.37 -0.17
CA TYR A 175 -14.59 -17.19 -1.05
C TYR A 175 -16.03 -17.27 -0.50
N PHE A 176 -16.96 -17.78 -1.30
CA PHE A 176 -18.35 -17.94 -0.90
C PHE A 176 -18.96 -19.24 -1.44
N ASP A 177 -20.02 -19.74 -0.81
CA ASP A 177 -20.76 -20.93 -1.26
C ASP A 177 -22.28 -20.72 -1.05
N GLN A 178 -23.06 -20.93 -2.11
CA GLN A 178 -24.53 -20.82 -2.10
C GLN A 178 -25.23 -22.19 -2.10
N GLY A 179 -24.50 -23.27 -1.82
CA GLY A 179 -25.01 -24.63 -1.76
C GLY A 179 -25.41 -25.20 -3.13
N MET A 180 -24.89 -24.65 -4.23
CA MET A 180 -25.22 -25.08 -5.60
C MET A 180 -24.45 -26.35 -6.05
N GLY A 181 -23.72 -26.99 -5.15
CA GLY A 181 -23.14 -28.32 -5.33
C GLY A 181 -21.75 -28.37 -5.98
N ALA A 182 -21.20 -27.22 -6.38
CA ALA A 182 -19.82 -27.10 -6.87
C ALA A 182 -18.79 -26.93 -5.74
N GLY A 183 -19.23 -26.58 -4.53
CA GLY A 183 -18.36 -26.15 -3.42
C GLY A 183 -18.27 -24.63 -3.38
N TRP A 184 -17.16 -24.11 -2.87
CA TRP A 184 -16.86 -22.68 -2.80
C TRP A 184 -16.47 -22.10 -4.17
N GLU A 185 -16.62 -20.79 -4.31
CA GLU A 185 -16.36 -20.01 -5.52
C GLU A 185 -15.47 -18.79 -5.25
N THR A 186 -14.67 -18.41 -6.25
CA THR A 186 -13.76 -17.25 -6.21
C THR A 186 -14.21 -16.13 -7.15
N THR A 187 -15.41 -16.21 -7.72
CA THR A 187 -15.90 -15.32 -8.79
C THR A 187 -16.12 -13.87 -8.33
N MET A 188 -16.15 -13.61 -7.02
CA MET A 188 -16.08 -12.25 -6.46
C MET A 188 -14.69 -11.63 -6.61
N LEU A 189 -13.65 -12.40 -6.89
CA LEU A 189 -12.27 -11.95 -7.01
C LEU A 189 -11.92 -11.63 -8.47
N GLY A 190 -11.11 -10.59 -8.65
CA GLY A 190 -10.64 -10.09 -9.94
C GLY A 190 -9.13 -10.08 -10.00
N ARG A 191 -8.57 -8.87 -10.16
CA ARG A 191 -7.13 -8.67 -10.40
C ARG A 191 -6.28 -9.40 -9.34
N ALA A 192 -5.41 -10.29 -9.81
CA ALA A 192 -4.51 -11.10 -8.99
C ALA A 192 -5.19 -11.95 -7.89
N ASN A 193 -6.51 -12.19 -7.99
CA ASN A 193 -7.31 -12.81 -6.93
C ASN A 193 -7.17 -12.10 -5.56
N ALA A 194 -6.81 -10.82 -5.58
CA ALA A 194 -6.56 -9.99 -4.39
C ALA A 194 -7.41 -8.73 -4.38
N HIS A 195 -8.34 -8.59 -5.32
CA HIS A 195 -9.21 -7.42 -5.45
C HIS A 195 -10.60 -7.91 -5.82
N TRP A 196 -11.63 -7.10 -5.57
CA TRP A 196 -12.97 -7.41 -6.05
C TRP A 196 -13.04 -7.39 -7.58
N SER A 197 -13.77 -8.35 -8.13
CA SER A 197 -14.07 -8.47 -9.55
C SER A 197 -14.64 -7.17 -10.08
N PHE A 198 -14.26 -6.79 -11.31
CA PHE A 198 -14.82 -5.65 -12.03
C PHE A 198 -16.37 -5.62 -12.00
N TYR A 199 -16.98 -6.80 -11.97
CA TYR A 199 -18.43 -7.03 -12.01
C TYR A 199 -19.10 -7.17 -10.64
N LEU A 200 -18.35 -7.05 -9.55
CA LEU A 200 -18.90 -7.02 -8.20
C LEU A 200 -19.47 -5.63 -7.92
N ASP A 201 -20.70 -5.57 -7.41
CA ASP A 201 -21.23 -4.36 -6.78
C ASP A 201 -20.60 -4.18 -5.40
N SER A 202 -19.47 -3.48 -5.36
CA SER A 202 -18.77 -3.12 -4.13
C SER A 202 -19.17 -1.74 -3.61
N GLY A 203 -20.12 -1.06 -4.26
CA GLY A 203 -20.45 0.33 -3.95
C GLY A 203 -19.33 1.33 -4.29
N GLY A 204 -18.30 0.92 -5.06
CA GLY A 204 -17.14 1.75 -5.36
C GLY A 204 -16.03 1.68 -4.31
N SER A 205 -15.80 0.48 -3.77
CA SER A 205 -14.73 0.20 -2.82
C SER A 205 -13.34 0.50 -3.37
N PRO A 206 -12.40 1.01 -2.54
CA PRO A 206 -11.00 1.09 -2.94
C PRO A 206 -10.41 -0.31 -3.22
N MET A 207 -11.04 -1.38 -2.71
CA MET A 207 -10.72 -2.77 -3.05
C MET A 207 -11.19 -3.21 -4.45
N GLN A 208 -11.55 -2.27 -5.31
CA GLN A 208 -12.17 -2.43 -6.64
C GLN A 208 -13.63 -2.91 -6.60
N GLY A 209 -14.09 -3.53 -7.69
CA GLY A 209 -15.51 -3.52 -8.05
C GLY A 209 -15.97 -2.12 -8.45
N HIS A 210 -17.27 -1.97 -8.61
CA HIS A 210 -17.89 -0.70 -8.99
C HIS A 210 -19.23 -0.52 -8.27
N PRO A 211 -19.75 0.73 -8.16
CA PRO A 211 -21.11 0.97 -7.71
C PRO A 211 -22.08 0.65 -8.86
N TRP A 212 -22.47 -0.61 -9.00
CA TRP A 212 -23.36 -1.05 -10.06
C TRP A 212 -24.81 -0.74 -9.71
N ALA A 213 -25.53 -0.10 -10.62
CA ALA A 213 -26.96 0.14 -10.50
C ALA A 213 -27.74 -0.79 -11.45
N ASP A 214 -28.72 -1.51 -10.92
CA ASP A 214 -29.70 -2.27 -11.70
C ASP A 214 -30.76 -1.33 -12.28
N ASN A 215 -30.87 -1.28 -13.61
CA ASN A 215 -31.83 -0.42 -14.30
C ASN A 215 -33.25 -1.02 -14.38
N GLY A 216 -33.43 -2.27 -13.93
CA GLY A 216 -34.73 -2.96 -13.90
C GLY A 216 -35.20 -3.51 -15.24
N ASP A 217 -34.35 -3.48 -16.27
CA ASP A 217 -34.63 -3.97 -17.62
C ASP A 217 -33.63 -5.02 -18.13
N GLY A 218 -32.78 -5.54 -17.23
CA GLY A 218 -31.69 -6.46 -17.56
C GLY A 218 -30.36 -5.77 -17.89
N THR A 219 -30.33 -4.43 -17.84
CA THR A 219 -29.10 -3.65 -17.96
C THR A 219 -28.63 -3.14 -16.60
N PHE A 220 -27.32 -2.91 -16.50
CA PHE A 220 -26.65 -2.42 -15.30
C PHE A 220 -25.71 -1.28 -15.67
N THR A 221 -25.64 -0.26 -14.83
CA THR A 221 -24.79 0.91 -15.05
C THR A 221 -23.88 1.16 -13.86
N ALA A 222 -22.57 1.16 -14.08
CA ALA A 222 -21.58 1.63 -13.12
C ALA A 222 -21.25 3.11 -13.37
N SER A 223 -20.94 3.85 -12.31
CA SER A 223 -20.38 5.20 -12.37
C SER A 223 -19.01 5.26 -11.74
N LYS A 224 -18.16 6.17 -12.21
CA LYS A 224 -16.87 6.43 -11.55
C LYS A 224 -17.08 7.17 -10.22
N PRO A 225 -16.59 6.64 -9.09
CA PRO A 225 -16.55 7.39 -7.85
C PRO A 225 -15.50 8.51 -7.93
N GLU A 226 -15.80 9.68 -7.36
CA GLU A 226 -14.80 10.74 -7.14
C GLU A 226 -13.90 10.41 -5.95
N VAL A 227 -14.48 9.76 -4.93
CA VAL A 227 -13.82 9.24 -3.72
C VAL A 227 -14.35 7.83 -3.46
N PHE A 228 -13.45 6.90 -3.17
CA PHE A 228 -13.79 5.48 -2.97
C PHE A 228 -14.20 5.23 -1.52
N LEU A 229 -15.27 4.48 -1.27
CA LEU A 229 -15.74 4.15 0.08
C LEU A 229 -15.82 2.64 0.28
N TYR A 230 -15.41 2.13 1.44
CA TYR A 230 -15.49 0.70 1.72
C TYR A 230 -16.93 0.19 1.69
N SER A 231 -17.11 -1.00 1.10
CA SER A 231 -18.38 -1.74 1.10
C SER A 231 -18.70 -2.28 2.49
N ASP A 232 -19.95 -2.72 2.71
CA ASP A 232 -20.30 -3.39 3.97
C ASP A 232 -19.50 -4.68 4.19
N LEU A 233 -19.17 -5.41 3.11
CA LEU A 233 -18.32 -6.58 3.16
C LEU A 233 -16.89 -6.21 3.59
N ASP A 234 -16.31 -5.15 3.02
CA ASP A 234 -14.99 -4.68 3.42
C ASP A 234 -14.97 -4.31 4.91
N LEU A 235 -15.96 -3.54 5.36
CA LEU A 235 -16.06 -3.12 6.76
C LEU A 235 -16.24 -4.30 7.71
N TYR A 236 -16.97 -5.35 7.30
CA TYR A 236 -17.05 -6.59 8.06
C TYR A 236 -15.68 -7.28 8.17
N LEU A 237 -14.96 -7.42 7.05
CA LEU A 237 -13.64 -8.06 7.01
C LEU A 237 -12.58 -7.26 7.80
N MET A 238 -12.70 -5.93 7.82
CA MET A 238 -11.90 -5.04 8.66
C MET A 238 -12.29 -5.13 10.15
N GLY A 239 -13.45 -5.69 10.49
CA GLY A 239 -13.95 -5.78 11.87
C GLY A 239 -14.74 -4.60 12.37
N LEU A 240 -15.09 -3.69 11.48
CA LEU A 240 -15.73 -2.42 11.77
C LEU A 240 -17.26 -2.51 11.72
N LEU A 241 -17.80 -3.56 11.09
CA LEU A 241 -19.24 -3.81 10.95
C LEU A 241 -19.60 -5.24 11.40
N PRO A 242 -20.67 -5.45 12.19
CA PRO A 242 -21.13 -6.81 12.51
C PRO A 242 -21.81 -7.47 11.30
N ALA A 243 -21.77 -8.81 11.25
CA ALA A 243 -22.30 -9.58 10.12
C ALA A 243 -23.79 -9.28 9.81
N ASP A 244 -24.61 -9.08 10.84
CA ASP A 244 -26.06 -8.84 10.68
C ASP A 244 -26.42 -7.44 10.16
N GLU A 245 -25.44 -6.53 10.09
CA GLU A 245 -25.58 -5.22 9.43
C GLU A 245 -25.02 -5.20 8.01
N VAL A 246 -24.40 -6.29 7.54
CA VAL A 246 -23.90 -6.39 6.15
C VAL A 246 -25.08 -6.55 5.20
N ALA A 247 -25.34 -5.52 4.38
CA ALA A 247 -26.35 -5.62 3.34
C ALA A 247 -25.95 -6.64 2.26
N PRO A 248 -26.91 -7.38 1.66
CA PRO A 248 -26.62 -8.18 0.47
C PRO A 248 -26.06 -7.32 -0.66
N TRP A 249 -25.15 -7.90 -1.43
CA TRP A 249 -24.58 -7.31 -2.64
C TRP A 249 -24.84 -8.24 -3.82
N PHE A 250 -24.32 -7.91 -5.01
CA PHE A 250 -24.46 -8.78 -6.16
C PHE A 250 -23.22 -8.82 -7.05
N LEU A 251 -23.11 -9.89 -7.82
CA LEU A 251 -22.15 -10.11 -8.88
C LEU A 251 -22.89 -10.12 -10.22
N LEU A 252 -22.33 -9.49 -11.24
CA LEU A 252 -22.83 -9.54 -12.61
C LEU A 252 -22.14 -10.65 -13.40
N GLU A 253 -22.95 -11.57 -13.93
CA GLU A 253 -22.51 -12.71 -14.73
C GLU A 253 -22.91 -12.52 -16.21
N ASP A 254 -22.20 -13.18 -17.12
CA ASP A 254 -22.45 -13.16 -18.56
C ASP A 254 -22.60 -11.74 -19.18
N PRO A 255 -21.62 -10.82 -18.97
CA PRO A 255 -21.72 -9.45 -19.46
C PRO A 255 -21.73 -9.38 -20.99
N SER A 256 -22.55 -8.48 -21.54
CA SER A 256 -22.63 -8.19 -22.98
C SER A 256 -23.04 -6.74 -23.27
N SER A 257 -23.04 -6.34 -24.54
CA SER A 257 -23.41 -4.98 -25.01
C SER A 257 -22.53 -3.85 -24.45
N CYS A 258 -21.24 -4.12 -24.26
CA CYS A 258 -20.27 -3.25 -23.59
C CYS A 258 -19.64 -2.19 -24.51
N VAL A 259 -20.41 -1.18 -24.90
CA VAL A 259 -19.95 -0.15 -25.87
C VAL A 259 -18.91 0.82 -25.28
N ASP A 260 -18.95 1.07 -23.98
CA ASP A 260 -18.05 1.99 -23.25
C ASP A 260 -16.90 1.24 -22.54
N ALA A 261 -16.49 0.11 -23.12
CA ALA A 261 -15.48 -0.76 -22.55
C ALA A 261 -14.16 -0.04 -22.29
N ALA A 262 -13.42 -0.52 -21.28
CA ALA A 262 -12.12 0.03 -20.89
C ALA A 262 -11.07 0.11 -22.01
N SER A 263 -11.20 -0.73 -23.04
CA SER A 263 -10.28 -0.77 -24.20
C SER A 263 -10.85 -0.07 -25.44
N GLY A 264 -12.06 0.50 -25.36
CA GLY A 264 -12.73 1.19 -26.48
C GLY A 264 -13.06 0.31 -27.70
N ASP A 265 -12.93 -1.01 -27.59
CA ASP A 265 -13.10 -1.98 -28.67
C ASP A 265 -14.49 -2.64 -28.70
N GLY A 266 -15.37 -2.27 -27.76
CA GLY A 266 -16.69 -2.86 -27.58
C GLY A 266 -16.68 -4.25 -26.94
N VAL A 267 -15.53 -4.72 -26.47
CA VAL A 267 -15.39 -5.99 -25.73
C VAL A 267 -15.54 -5.71 -24.25
N CYS A 268 -16.42 -6.46 -23.59
CA CYS A 268 -16.61 -6.31 -22.14
C CYS A 268 -15.29 -6.45 -21.38
N ALA A 269 -15.08 -5.57 -20.40
CA ALA A 269 -13.91 -5.64 -19.53
C ALA A 269 -13.80 -7.04 -18.89
N PRO A 270 -12.61 -7.64 -18.82
CA PRO A 270 -12.48 -8.90 -18.09
C PRO A 270 -12.68 -8.67 -16.57
N PRO A 271 -13.00 -9.71 -15.78
CA PRO A 271 -13.18 -9.59 -14.32
C PRO A 271 -11.96 -9.02 -13.57
N ASP A 272 -10.76 -9.14 -14.14
CA ASP A 272 -9.50 -8.62 -13.59
C ASP A 272 -9.17 -7.18 -14.02
N ALA A 273 -10.05 -6.52 -14.77
CA ALA A 273 -9.95 -5.09 -15.04
C ALA A 273 -10.28 -4.26 -13.80
N PHE A 274 -9.85 -2.99 -13.79
CA PHE A 274 -10.01 -2.09 -12.63
C PHE A 274 -10.54 -0.70 -12.98
N ARG A 275 -10.74 -0.40 -14.27
CA ARG A 275 -11.20 0.91 -14.75
C ARG A 275 -11.96 0.79 -16.06
N PHE A 276 -12.75 1.80 -16.38
CA PHE A 276 -13.35 2.01 -17.70
C PHE A 276 -13.15 3.47 -18.15
N GLU A 277 -13.27 3.77 -19.44
CA GLU A 277 -12.91 5.09 -19.99
C GLU A 277 -14.00 6.14 -19.78
N ALA A 278 -15.26 5.80 -20.00
CA ALA A 278 -16.38 6.73 -19.88
C ALA A 278 -16.70 7.09 -18.42
N ASP A 279 -17.55 8.11 -18.19
CA ASP A 279 -18.02 8.48 -16.85
C ASP A 279 -18.94 7.41 -16.26
N THR A 280 -19.65 6.70 -17.15
CA THR A 280 -20.49 5.56 -16.82
C THR A 280 -20.22 4.40 -17.75
N TYR A 281 -20.48 3.19 -17.29
CA TYR A 281 -20.32 1.97 -18.07
C TYR A 281 -21.59 1.13 -17.95
N THR A 282 -22.30 0.96 -19.07
CA THR A 282 -23.57 0.22 -19.12
C THR A 282 -23.42 -1.08 -19.87
N ILE A 283 -23.97 -2.16 -19.31
CA ILE A 283 -23.91 -3.51 -19.87
C ILE A 283 -25.25 -4.23 -19.73
N ASP A 284 -25.47 -5.26 -20.54
CA ASP A 284 -26.44 -6.31 -20.26
C ASP A 284 -25.75 -7.40 -19.42
N ALA A 285 -26.40 -7.92 -18.37
CA ALA A 285 -25.84 -9.00 -17.55
C ALA A 285 -26.92 -9.81 -16.81
N THR A 286 -26.51 -10.91 -16.19
CA THR A 286 -27.32 -11.67 -15.23
C THR A 286 -26.87 -11.33 -13.82
N ARG A 287 -27.79 -10.84 -12.98
CA ARG A 287 -27.52 -10.55 -11.58
C ARG A 287 -27.54 -11.82 -10.73
N ARG A 288 -26.51 -11.98 -9.90
CA ARG A 288 -26.43 -12.99 -8.84
C ARG A 288 -26.28 -12.32 -7.49
N ASP A 289 -27.30 -12.42 -6.65
CA ASP A 289 -27.26 -11.89 -5.29
C ASP A 289 -26.36 -12.76 -4.40
N ILE A 290 -25.60 -12.11 -3.52
CA ILE A 290 -24.70 -12.73 -2.55
C ILE A 290 -24.95 -12.09 -1.19
N THR A 291 -24.86 -12.90 -0.13
CA THR A 291 -25.03 -12.47 1.25
C THR A 291 -23.81 -12.78 2.09
N ILE A 292 -23.71 -12.15 3.25
CA ILE A 292 -22.65 -12.47 4.22
C ILE A 292 -22.67 -13.94 4.62
N ASP A 293 -23.85 -14.56 4.75
CA ASP A 293 -23.98 -15.98 5.10
C ASP A 293 -23.29 -16.90 4.08
N ASP A 294 -23.26 -16.51 2.80
CA ASP A 294 -22.59 -17.28 1.74
C ASP A 294 -21.06 -17.26 1.94
N VAL A 295 -20.50 -16.15 2.43
CA VAL A 295 -19.08 -16.02 2.80
C VAL A 295 -18.79 -16.79 4.08
N LEU A 296 -19.63 -16.62 5.11
CA LEU A 296 -19.48 -17.31 6.39
C LEU A 296 -19.57 -18.84 6.27
N ALA A 297 -20.30 -19.34 5.27
CA ALA A 297 -20.38 -20.76 4.98
C ALA A 297 -19.01 -21.38 4.62
N VAL A 298 -18.08 -20.57 4.10
CA VAL A 298 -16.74 -20.99 3.69
C VAL A 298 -15.69 -20.55 4.72
N GLU A 299 -15.65 -19.26 5.02
CA GLU A 299 -14.59 -18.64 5.82
C GLU A 299 -14.80 -18.81 7.33
N GLY A 300 -16.04 -19.09 7.75
CA GLY A 300 -16.45 -18.97 9.13
C GLY A 300 -16.55 -17.50 9.59
N LEU A 301 -16.75 -17.29 10.88
CA LEU A 301 -16.80 -15.95 11.46
C LEU A 301 -15.40 -15.32 11.49
N ARG A 302 -15.32 -14.03 11.21
CA ARG A 302 -14.12 -13.23 11.48
C ARG A 302 -13.73 -13.30 12.95
N VAL A 303 -12.44 -13.49 13.24
CA VAL A 303 -11.88 -13.46 14.60
C VAL A 303 -10.62 -12.59 14.64
N PRO A 304 -10.50 -11.60 15.55
CA PRO A 304 -11.55 -11.14 16.47
C PRO A 304 -12.80 -10.65 15.70
N ALA A 305 -13.98 -10.71 16.29
CA ALA A 305 -15.20 -10.19 15.65
C ALA A 305 -15.46 -8.75 16.10
N TRP A 306 -16.30 -8.00 15.38
CA TRP A 306 -16.88 -6.78 15.94
C TRP A 306 -17.67 -7.10 17.23
N PRO A 307 -17.62 -6.26 18.29
CA PRO A 307 -16.84 -5.03 18.45
C PRO A 307 -15.48 -5.25 19.15
N ASP A 308 -15.05 -6.49 19.33
CA ASP A 308 -13.79 -6.83 20.04
C ASP A 308 -12.54 -6.63 19.17
N ALA A 309 -12.73 -6.42 17.87
CA ALA A 309 -11.68 -6.12 16.93
C ALA A 309 -11.19 -4.66 17.03
N PRO A 310 -9.93 -4.39 16.67
CA PRO A 310 -9.43 -3.02 16.62
C PRO A 310 -10.22 -2.14 15.64
N ASP A 311 -10.51 -0.91 16.07
CA ASP A 311 -11.09 0.18 15.28
C ASP A 311 -10.15 1.40 15.16
N GLU A 312 -9.00 1.33 15.85
CA GLU A 312 -7.89 2.27 15.77
C GLU A 312 -6.66 1.52 15.22
N PHE A 313 -6.08 2.02 14.13
CA PHE A 313 -4.92 1.43 13.48
C PHE A 313 -3.70 2.32 13.67
N ASP A 314 -2.66 1.77 14.30
CA ASP A 314 -1.45 2.53 14.64
C ASP A 314 -0.48 2.55 13.46
N VAL A 315 -0.27 3.74 12.88
CA VAL A 315 0.49 3.89 11.63
C VAL A 315 1.65 4.85 11.82
N SER A 316 2.84 4.40 11.46
CA SER A 316 4.01 5.27 11.30
C SER A 316 4.20 5.64 9.84
N PHE A 317 4.29 6.94 9.55
CA PHE A 317 4.58 7.44 8.22
C PHE A 317 6.05 7.81 8.09
N VAL A 318 6.68 7.33 7.02
CA VAL A 318 8.08 7.65 6.71
C VAL A 318 8.22 8.10 5.26
N LEU A 319 9.10 9.06 5.03
CA LEU A 319 9.62 9.40 3.71
C LEU A 319 11.06 8.92 3.64
N VAL A 320 11.39 8.10 2.64
CA VAL A 320 12.77 7.70 2.36
C VAL A 320 13.24 8.39 1.08
N LYS A 321 14.37 9.10 1.15
CA LYS A 321 14.97 9.80 0.02
C LYS A 321 16.36 9.28 -0.31
N ARG A 322 16.84 9.59 -1.52
CA ARG A 322 18.21 9.25 -1.91
C ARG A 322 19.22 10.03 -1.06
N PRO A 323 20.41 9.46 -0.80
CA PRO A 323 21.43 10.17 -0.05
C PRO A 323 21.80 11.47 -0.79
N ASP A 324 22.04 12.52 0.00
CA ASP A 324 22.36 13.87 -0.47
C ASP A 324 21.24 14.59 -1.27
N GLU A 325 20.08 13.97 -1.47
CA GLU A 325 18.92 14.65 -2.07
C GLU A 325 18.42 15.75 -1.12
N VAL A 326 18.21 16.95 -1.65
CA VAL A 326 17.71 18.09 -0.87
C VAL A 326 16.31 18.42 -1.35
N LEU A 327 15.33 18.23 -0.47
CA LEU A 327 13.95 18.65 -0.68
C LEU A 327 13.77 20.06 -0.11
N SER A 328 13.02 20.89 -0.83
CA SER A 328 12.62 22.22 -0.37
C SER A 328 11.64 22.13 0.80
N TYR A 329 11.48 23.24 1.53
CA TYR A 329 10.50 23.32 2.61
C TYR A 329 9.07 23.05 2.10
N ASP A 330 8.72 23.57 0.92
CA ASP A 330 7.39 23.42 0.34
C ASP A 330 7.11 21.98 -0.09
N GLU A 331 8.09 21.27 -0.65
CA GLU A 331 7.97 19.83 -0.96
C GLU A 331 7.74 19.00 0.30
N LEU A 332 8.50 19.26 1.37
CA LEU A 332 8.34 18.56 2.64
C LEU A 332 6.98 18.86 3.30
N ALA A 333 6.52 20.10 3.21
CA ALA A 333 5.22 20.52 3.71
C ALA A 333 4.05 19.93 2.89
N ALA A 334 4.22 19.74 1.59
CA ALA A 334 3.22 19.10 0.74
C ALA A 334 2.97 17.64 1.17
N LEU A 335 4.00 16.90 1.60
CA LEU A 335 3.81 15.55 2.14
C LEU A 335 3.09 15.55 3.50
N ASP A 336 3.30 16.55 4.35
CA ASP A 336 2.50 16.70 5.58
C ASP A 336 1.00 16.82 5.22
N VAL A 337 0.65 17.62 4.20
CA VAL A 337 -0.74 17.76 3.69
C VAL A 337 -1.29 16.47 3.10
N ILE A 338 -0.48 15.73 2.32
CA ILE A 338 -0.88 14.42 1.76
C ILE A 338 -1.23 13.44 2.89
N ILE A 339 -0.40 13.36 3.94
CA ILE A 339 -0.63 12.42 5.05
C ILE A 339 -1.86 12.83 5.87
N GLU A 340 -2.01 14.12 6.19
CA GLU A 340 -3.21 14.64 6.86
C GLU A 340 -4.47 14.26 6.08
N ARG A 341 -4.48 14.54 4.76
CA ARG A 341 -5.64 14.20 3.92
C ARG A 341 -5.86 12.70 3.80
N THR A 342 -4.81 11.90 3.78
CA THR A 342 -4.88 10.44 3.76
C THR A 342 -5.62 9.90 5.00
N ILE A 343 -5.27 10.42 6.18
CA ILE A 343 -5.91 10.02 7.45
C ILE A 343 -7.39 10.43 7.46
N GLU A 344 -7.70 11.67 7.08
CA GLU A 344 -9.08 12.16 6.99
C GLU A 344 -9.93 11.35 6.00
N LEU A 345 -9.35 11.02 4.84
CA LEU A 345 -10.03 10.20 3.84
C LEU A 345 -10.28 8.80 4.39
N PHE A 346 -9.31 8.13 5.02
CA PHE A 346 -9.55 6.80 5.58
C PHE A 346 -10.72 6.76 6.58
N GLU A 347 -10.84 7.76 7.46
CA GLU A 347 -12.00 7.88 8.34
C GLU A 347 -13.31 8.03 7.54
N LEU A 348 -13.32 8.85 6.48
CA LEU A 348 -14.46 8.98 5.58
C LEU A 348 -14.80 7.66 4.88
N GLN A 349 -13.79 6.95 4.35
CA GLN A 349 -13.95 5.68 3.63
C GLN A 349 -14.58 4.60 4.49
N THR A 350 -14.25 4.61 5.78
CA THR A 350 -14.81 3.68 6.77
C THR A 350 -16.10 4.18 7.42
N ARG A 351 -16.66 5.30 6.95
CA ARG A 351 -17.88 5.93 7.50
C ARG A 351 -17.71 6.35 8.97
N GLY A 352 -16.48 6.64 9.39
CA GLY A 352 -16.10 6.99 10.75
C GLY A 352 -16.03 5.80 11.71
N LEU A 353 -16.09 4.56 11.21
CA LEU A 353 -16.02 3.35 12.03
C LEU A 353 -14.59 2.95 12.37
N GLY A 354 -13.63 3.24 11.48
CA GLY A 354 -12.21 3.00 11.69
C GLY A 354 -11.43 4.30 11.63
N ARG A 355 -10.27 4.35 12.30
CA ARG A 355 -9.37 5.51 12.22
C ARG A 355 -7.91 5.11 12.18
N VAL A 356 -7.11 5.93 11.51
CA VAL A 356 -5.65 5.85 11.54
C VAL A 356 -5.13 6.75 12.65
N VAL A 357 -4.34 6.19 13.55
CA VAL A 357 -3.60 6.91 14.58
C VAL A 357 -2.17 7.08 14.11
N ASN A 358 -1.81 8.30 13.69
CA ASN A 358 -0.46 8.62 13.28
C ASN A 358 0.50 8.61 14.48
N ARG A 359 1.45 7.69 14.49
CA ARG A 359 2.44 7.51 15.55
C ARG A 359 3.67 8.40 15.38
N THR A 360 3.92 8.90 14.17
CA THR A 360 5.09 9.73 13.84
C THR A 360 4.88 11.24 14.02
N VAL A 361 3.74 11.68 14.57
CA VAL A 361 3.40 13.10 14.75
C VAL A 361 4.49 13.82 15.55
N GLY A 362 4.98 14.92 14.99
CA GLY A 362 6.02 15.76 15.56
C GLY A 362 5.62 17.24 15.64
N THR A 363 6.51 18.07 16.18
CA THR A 363 6.37 19.53 16.05
C THR A 363 6.95 19.93 14.69
N PRO A 364 6.16 20.52 13.77
CA PRO A 364 6.67 20.92 12.46
C PRO A 364 7.85 21.91 12.59
N PRO A 365 8.92 21.76 11.78
CA PRO A 365 9.97 22.77 11.71
C PRO A 365 9.38 24.12 11.25
N LEU A 366 9.85 25.23 11.83
CA LEU A 366 9.42 26.55 11.36
C LEU A 366 9.91 26.77 9.91
N PRO A 367 9.12 27.46 9.07
CA PRO A 367 9.59 27.88 7.76
C PRO A 367 10.86 28.73 7.92
N PRO A 368 11.83 28.63 7.01
CA PRO A 368 13.01 29.47 7.05
C PRO A 368 12.58 30.95 7.02
N ASP A 369 13.13 31.76 7.93
CA ASP A 369 12.88 33.20 7.97
C ASP A 369 13.22 33.81 6.61
N ASP A 370 12.22 34.42 5.95
CA ASP A 370 12.42 35.25 4.75
C ASP A 370 13.18 36.53 5.13
N THR A 371 14.47 36.38 5.41
CA THR A 371 15.41 37.47 5.65
C THR A 371 16.11 37.85 4.34
N GLY A 372 15.39 37.76 3.23
CA GLY A 372 15.68 38.48 1.99
C GLY A 372 15.41 39.98 2.16
N GLY A 373 16.22 40.63 3.00
CA GLY A 373 16.20 42.08 3.15
C GLY A 373 16.50 42.78 1.82
N ASP A 374 15.47 43.39 1.25
CA ASP A 374 15.59 44.57 0.40
C ASP A 374 16.15 45.71 1.28
N GLU A 375 17.49 45.80 1.37
CA GLU A 375 18.12 47.06 1.70
C GLU A 375 18.23 47.92 0.44
N THR A 376 17.13 48.56 0.07
CA THR A 376 17.18 49.89 -0.56
C THR A 376 16.27 50.87 0.18
N VAL A 377 16.84 51.44 1.25
CA VAL A 377 16.45 52.77 1.72
C VAL A 377 16.91 53.79 0.68
N ASP A 378 15.98 54.39 -0.06
CA ASP A 378 16.02 55.85 -0.26
C ASP A 378 14.60 56.40 -0.35
N GLY A 379 14.40 57.51 0.37
CA GLY A 379 13.10 58.08 0.64
C GLY A 379 12.64 59.10 -0.40
N SER A 380 11.56 59.77 0.01
CA SER A 380 11.00 61.00 -0.57
C SER A 380 9.96 60.85 -1.67
N GLY A 381 8.70 60.75 -1.23
CA GLY A 381 7.75 61.86 -1.39
C GLY A 381 6.92 61.90 -2.67
N GLY A 382 5.60 62.03 -2.52
CA GLY A 382 4.73 62.49 -3.61
C GLY A 382 3.29 62.01 -3.54
N THR A 383 2.40 62.96 -3.31
CA THR A 383 0.92 62.86 -3.21
C THR A 383 0.20 62.64 -4.54
N ALA A 384 -1.01 62.03 -4.45
CA ALA A 384 -2.18 62.14 -5.34
C ALA A 384 -1.98 61.64 -6.80
N ASP A 385 -2.96 61.15 -7.56
CA ASP A 385 -4.40 61.36 -7.63
C ASP A 385 -5.03 60.22 -8.48
N ALA A 386 -6.35 60.26 -8.59
CA ALA A 386 -7.29 59.26 -9.09
C ALA A 386 -7.29 58.93 -10.60
N THR A 387 -8.16 57.96 -10.92
CA THR A 387 -8.94 57.71 -12.15
C THR A 387 -8.40 56.70 -13.17
N GLY A 388 -9.31 55.84 -13.66
CA GLY A 388 -9.13 55.10 -14.91
C GLY A 388 -9.87 53.76 -14.96
N ASP A 389 -11.14 53.78 -15.38
CA ASP A 389 -11.89 52.62 -15.86
C ASP A 389 -11.18 51.90 -17.02
N ALA A 390 -11.39 50.59 -17.17
CA ALA A 390 -12.04 49.98 -18.35
C ALA A 390 -11.72 48.48 -18.52
N GLU A 391 -12.77 47.77 -18.91
CA GLU A 391 -12.86 46.37 -19.32
C GLU A 391 -11.96 45.99 -20.50
N GLY A 392 -11.67 44.70 -20.62
CA GLY A 392 -11.08 44.11 -21.82
C GLY A 392 -11.02 42.59 -21.78
N SER A 393 -12.09 41.95 -22.26
CA SER A 393 -12.15 40.52 -22.57
C SER A 393 -11.07 40.08 -23.56
N GLY A 394 -10.54 38.87 -23.38
CA GLY A 394 -9.62 38.23 -24.32
C GLY A 394 -9.66 36.71 -24.16
N ASP A 395 -10.53 36.10 -24.96
CA ASP A 395 -10.64 34.67 -25.23
C ASP A 395 -9.36 34.14 -25.92
N GLY A 396 -9.00 32.89 -25.65
CA GLY A 396 -7.78 32.26 -26.19
C GLY A 396 -7.59 30.83 -25.68
N GLY A 397 -8.29 29.88 -26.28
CA GLY A 397 -8.15 28.45 -26.00
C GLY A 397 -6.95 27.75 -26.67
N SER A 398 -6.87 26.45 -26.35
CA SER A 398 -6.04 25.38 -26.94
C SER A 398 -4.55 25.40 -26.53
N THR A 399 -3.85 24.31 -26.23
CA THR A 399 -4.12 22.86 -26.34
C THR A 399 -2.95 22.09 -25.70
N ALA A 400 -3.27 20.91 -25.16
CA ALA A 400 -2.54 19.64 -25.29
C ALA A 400 -1.25 19.34 -24.49
N ALA A 401 -1.42 18.29 -23.67
CA ALA A 401 -0.70 17.00 -23.71
C ALA A 401 0.61 16.85 -22.94
N GLY A 402 0.55 15.96 -21.96
CA GLY A 402 1.62 15.11 -21.48
C GLY A 402 0.98 13.86 -20.90
N ASP A 403 0.95 12.79 -21.69
CA ASP A 403 0.52 11.45 -21.29
C ASP A 403 1.47 10.92 -20.21
N ASP A 404 0.97 10.69 -19.00
CA ASP A 404 1.62 9.85 -18.00
C ASP A 404 0.73 8.63 -17.76
N ASP A 405 1.25 7.47 -18.14
CA ASP A 405 0.67 6.15 -17.88
C ASP A 405 0.51 5.98 -16.36
N GLY A 406 -0.72 6.08 -15.88
CA GLY A 406 -1.09 5.94 -14.47
C GLY A 406 -0.51 4.66 -13.85
N GLY A 407 0.21 4.85 -12.74
CA GLY A 407 0.79 3.78 -11.94
C GLY A 407 -0.28 2.82 -11.44
N GLY A 408 -0.39 1.66 -12.09
CA GLY A 408 -1.23 0.56 -11.64
C GLY A 408 -0.57 -0.19 -10.48
N CYS A 409 -1.38 -0.57 -9.47
CA CYS A 409 -0.98 -1.44 -8.37
C CYS A 409 -0.65 -2.83 -8.94
N GLY A 410 0.65 -3.13 -9.01
CA GLY A 410 1.19 -4.30 -9.70
C GLY A 410 1.33 -5.50 -8.79
N CYS A 411 0.30 -6.35 -8.71
CA CYS A 411 0.46 -7.76 -8.36
C CYS A 411 0.26 -8.56 -9.64
N ARG A 412 1.31 -9.21 -10.16
CA ARG A 412 1.24 -9.95 -11.43
C ARG A 412 0.90 -11.41 -11.16
N ALA A 413 -0.27 -11.86 -11.62
CA ALA A 413 -0.56 -13.27 -11.79
C ALA A 413 0.16 -13.79 -13.05
N GLU A 414 1.02 -14.81 -12.89
CA GLU A 414 1.61 -15.53 -14.02
C GLU A 414 0.54 -16.42 -14.70
N GLY A 415 -0.15 -15.86 -15.70
CA GLY A 415 -1.09 -16.59 -16.53
C GLY A 415 -0.40 -17.61 -17.43
N SER A 416 -0.57 -18.89 -17.11
CA SER A 416 -0.25 -20.04 -17.97
C SER A 416 -1.13 -20.06 -19.23
N GLY A 417 -0.51 -19.97 -20.42
CA GLY A 417 -1.16 -20.14 -21.72
C GLY A 417 -0.25 -20.84 -22.74
N PRO A 418 -0.77 -21.72 -23.61
CA PRO A 418 0.02 -22.77 -24.24
C PRO A 418 0.69 -22.33 -25.55
N GLY A 419 1.97 -22.70 -25.67
CA GLY A 419 2.55 -23.09 -26.95
C GLY A 419 3.06 -21.96 -27.85
N GLN A 420 4.36 -21.71 -27.78
CA GLN A 420 5.20 -21.62 -28.97
C GLN A 420 6.63 -22.04 -28.63
N ARG A 421 6.95 -23.28 -29.00
CA ARG A 421 8.32 -23.80 -28.99
C ARG A 421 9.05 -23.25 -30.21
N LEU A 422 10.21 -22.64 -30.02
CA LEU A 422 11.31 -22.66 -30.99
C LEU A 422 12.66 -22.61 -30.23
N PRO A 423 13.75 -23.13 -30.79
CA PRO A 423 14.64 -24.03 -30.06
C PRO A 423 15.97 -23.37 -29.73
N TRP A 424 16.43 -23.54 -28.49
CA TRP A 424 17.80 -23.22 -28.14
C TRP A 424 18.74 -24.30 -28.65
N LEU A 425 19.72 -23.84 -29.42
CA LEU A 425 20.80 -24.63 -30.00
C LEU A 425 21.68 -25.27 -28.92
N LEU A 426 21.98 -26.54 -29.17
CA LEU A 426 23.10 -27.35 -28.72
C LEU A 426 24.36 -26.59 -28.26
N ALA A 427 24.76 -26.85 -27.02
CA ALA A 427 26.17 -27.00 -26.65
C ALA A 427 26.34 -28.31 -25.87
N LEU A 428 26.75 -29.34 -26.60
CA LEU A 428 27.18 -30.65 -26.11
C LEU A 428 28.69 -30.62 -25.94
N LEU A 429 29.21 -31.07 -24.78
CA LEU A 429 30.49 -31.77 -24.50
C LEU A 429 30.91 -31.45 -23.06
N ALA A 430 31.27 -32.39 -22.17
CA ALA A 430 31.45 -33.82 -22.30
C ALA A 430 31.36 -34.46 -20.90
N LEU A 431 30.84 -35.69 -20.89
CA LEU A 431 30.75 -36.60 -19.76
C LEU A 431 32.11 -36.91 -19.09
N ARG A 432 32.10 -37.15 -17.77
CA ARG A 432 32.44 -38.49 -17.26
C ARG A 432 31.83 -38.79 -15.88
N PRO A 433 31.48 -40.06 -15.58
CA PRO A 433 30.68 -40.45 -14.42
C PRO A 433 31.47 -41.19 -13.32
N ARG A 434 30.73 -41.50 -12.23
CA ARG A 434 30.98 -42.46 -11.13
C ARG A 434 31.80 -41.89 -9.96
N ARG A 435 31.41 -42.11 -8.69
CA ARG A 435 30.91 -43.35 -8.07
C ARG A 435 30.25 -43.09 -6.70
N SER A 436 29.40 -44.03 -6.33
CA SER A 436 28.62 -44.21 -5.10
C SER A 436 29.40 -44.44 -3.80
N ARG A 437 28.76 -44.02 -2.68
CA ARG A 437 28.80 -44.49 -1.27
C ARG A 437 30.10 -44.27 -0.46
N VAL A 438 29.96 -43.75 0.77
CA VAL A 438 29.94 -44.49 2.05
C VAL A 438 29.87 -43.50 3.24
N ALA A 439 29.15 -43.93 4.29
CA ALA A 439 29.01 -43.42 5.67
C ALA A 439 28.05 -42.25 5.88
#